data_AF-A0A0Q6G8M6-F1
#
_entry.id   AF-A0A0Q6G8M6-F1
#
_cell.length_a   1.000
_cell.length_b   1.000
_cell.length_c   1.000
_cell.angle_alpha   90.00
_cell.angle_beta   90.00
_cell.angle_gamma   90.00
#
_symmetry.space_group_name_H-M   'P 1'
#
loop_
_entity.id
_entity.type
_entity.pdbx_description
1 polymer ?
#
loop_
_entity_poly.entity_id
_entity_poly.type
_entity_poly.pdbx_seq_one_letter_code
_entity_poly.pdbx_strand_id
1 'polypeptide(L)' 'MPSEDCDLDHVVPFDHTDPQKGGWTVTGNLEPLCRRHHGLKTRRQWHYRMLRDGIVHIRDSHGNDYLTAPGE' A
#
# COMPACT_ATOMS: atom_id res chain seq x y z
N MET A 1 -7.26 13.06 -0.33
CA MET A 1 -7.39 12.73 -1.76
C MET A 1 -8.72 12.01 -1.90
N PRO A 2 -9.61 12.39 -2.83
CA PRO A 2 -10.87 11.67 -3.02
C PRO A 2 -10.60 10.26 -3.56
N SER A 3 -11.49 9.31 -3.25
CA SER A 3 -11.30 7.91 -3.64
C SER A 3 -11.27 7.69 -5.16
N GLU A 4 -11.87 8.60 -5.93
CA GLU A 4 -11.96 8.52 -7.40
C GLU A 4 -10.61 8.77 -8.09
N ASP A 5 -9.66 9.42 -7.39
CA ASP A 5 -8.31 9.71 -7.89
C ASP A 5 -7.27 8.64 -7.47
N CYS A 6 -7.73 7.56 -6.83
CA CYS A 6 -6.90 6.49 -6.29
C CYS A 6 -7.09 5.19 -7.05
N ASP A 7 -5.97 4.51 -7.30
CA ASP A 7 -5.95 3.12 -7.78
C ASP A 7 -5.79 2.20 -6.55
N LEU A 8 -6.44 1.03 -6.57
CA LEU A 8 -6.16 -0.01 -5.58
C LEU A 8 -4.81 -0.65 -5.88
N ASP A 9 -3.93 -0.67 -4.89
CA ASP A 9 -2.58 -1.16 -5.03
C ASP A 9 -2.23 -2.20 -3.96
N HIS A 10 -1.40 -3.18 -4.33
CA HIS A 10 -1.03 -4.28 -3.45
C HIS A 10 0.02 -3.85 -2.42
N VAL A 11 -0.24 -4.00 -1.12
CA VAL A 11 0.75 -3.73 -0.05
C VAL A 11 1.97 -4.66 -0.20
N VAL A 12 1.72 -5.96 -0.30
CA VAL A 12 2.70 -6.96 -0.74
C VAL A 12 2.48 -7.21 -2.22
N PRO A 13 3.46 -6.93 -3.10
CA PRO A 13 3.29 -7.07 -4.54
C PRO A 13 2.83 -8.48 -4.94
N PHE A 14 1.92 -8.56 -5.90
CA PHE A 14 1.57 -9.82 -6.54
C PHE A 14 2.76 -10.33 -7.37
N ASP A 15 3.07 -11.63 -7.25
CA ASP A 15 4.11 -12.28 -8.04
C ASP A 15 3.46 -13.01 -9.22
N HIS A 16 3.66 -12.47 -10.43
CA HIS A 16 3.11 -13.04 -11.66
C HIS A 16 3.80 -14.33 -12.10
N THR A 17 5.01 -14.61 -11.60
CA THR A 17 5.78 -15.81 -11.94
C THR A 17 5.45 -16.97 -11.01
N ASP A 18 5.18 -16.68 -9.74
CA ASP A 18 4.77 -17.63 -8.72
C ASP A 18 3.73 -16.99 -7.78
N PRO A 19 2.43 -17.06 -8.13
CA PRO A 19 1.35 -16.44 -7.37
C PRO A 19 1.26 -16.87 -5.90
N GLN A 20 1.85 -18.01 -5.53
CA GLN A 20 1.85 -18.50 -4.15
C GLN A 20 2.88 -17.77 -3.26
N LYS A 21 3.87 -17.08 -3.85
CA LYS A 21 4.92 -16.34 -3.13
C LYS A 21 4.65 -14.84 -3.02
N GLY A 22 3.79 -14.30 -3.86
CA GLY A 22 3.38 -12.89 -3.82
C GLY A 22 2.21 -12.61 -2.89
N GLY A 23 1.84 -11.34 -2.79
CA GLY A 23 0.62 -10.93 -2.09
C GLY A 23 -0.61 -11.08 -2.97
N TRP A 24 -1.66 -11.69 -2.44
CA TRP A 24 -2.90 -11.96 -3.20
C TRP A 24 -3.77 -10.70 -3.33
N THR A 25 -4.62 -10.67 -4.35
CA THR A 25 -5.64 -9.61 -4.53
C THR A 25 -6.81 -9.86 -3.56
N VAL A 26 -6.65 -9.39 -2.33
CA VAL A 26 -7.64 -9.50 -1.25
C VAL A 26 -7.70 -8.19 -0.47
N THR A 27 -8.82 -7.91 0.19
CA THR A 27 -9.01 -6.64 0.94
C THR A 27 -7.91 -6.38 1.96
N GLY A 28 -7.39 -7.41 2.63
CA GLY A 28 -6.29 -7.28 3.59
C GLY A 28 -4.91 -6.99 2.98
N ASN A 29 -4.79 -6.93 1.65
CA ASN A 29 -3.55 -6.63 0.94
C ASN A 29 -3.72 -5.49 -0.09
N LEU A 30 -4.86 -4.81 -0.12
CA LEU A 30 -5.12 -3.71 -1.04
C LEU A 30 -5.28 -2.40 -0.28
N GLU A 31 -4.68 -1.33 -0.79
CA GLU A 31 -4.81 0.03 -0.27
C GLU A 31 -5.06 1.02 -1.43
N PRO A 32 -5.91 2.05 -1.22
CA PRO A 32 -6.11 3.08 -2.23
C PRO A 32 -4.92 4.05 -2.24
N LEU A 33 -4.21 4.14 -3.35
CA LEU A 33 -3.12 5.11 -3.55
C LEU A 33 -3.39 6.02 -4.72
N CYS A 34 -3.21 7.33 -4.51
CA CYS A 34 -3.14 8.26 -5.62
C CYS A 34 -1.88 8.00 -6.44
N ARG A 35 -1.88 8.39 -7.73
CA ARG A 35 -0.77 8.17 -8.67
C ARG A 35 0.60 8.61 -8.11
N ARG A 36 0.64 9.69 -7.33
CA ARG A 36 1.86 10.19 -6.68
C ARG A 36 2.41 9.20 -5.65
N HIS A 37 1.57 8.76 -4.71
CA HIS A 37 1.98 7.84 -3.64
C HIS A 37 2.28 6.44 -4.18
N HIS A 38 1.51 5.99 -5.18
CA HIS A 38 1.81 4.78 -5.92
C HIS A 38 3.23 4.84 -6.52
N GLY A 39 3.58 5.94 -7.21
CA GLY A 39 4.93 6.12 -7.76
C GLY A 39 6.05 6.12 -6.71
N LEU A 40 5.81 6.68 -5.52
CA LEU A 40 6.77 6.64 -4.41
C LEU A 40 6.98 5.22 -3.87
N LYS A 41 5.91 4.43 -3.79
CA LYS A 41 5.96 3.01 -3.42
C LYS A 41 6.71 2.17 -4.45
N THR A 42 6.38 2.30 -5.73
CA THR A 42 7.05 1.57 -6.81
C THR A 42 8.56 1.83 -6.82
N ARG A 43 8.96 3.08 -6.56
CA ARG A 43 10.37 3.49 -6.46
C ARG A 43 11.03 3.13 -5.12
N ARG A 44 10.31 2.48 -4.21
CA ARG A 44 10.76 2.10 -2.86
C ARG A 44 11.25 3.30 -2.03
N GLN A 45 10.69 4.48 -2.28
CA GLN A 45 10.90 5.65 -1.44
C GLN A 45 9.96 5.64 -0.24
N TRP A 46 8.78 5.03 -0.40
CA TRP A 46 7.80 4.86 0.66
C TRP A 46 7.50 3.37 0.81
N HIS A 47 7.48 2.90 2.05
CA HIS A 47 7.21 1.51 2.41
C HIS A 47 5.89 1.40 3.15
N TYR A 48 5.06 0.46 2.74
CA TYR A 48 3.71 0.27 3.27
C TYR A 48 3.61 -1.10 3.92
N ARG A 49 2.97 -1.14 5.08
CA ARG A 49 2.70 -2.37 5.84
C ARG A 49 1.30 -2.33 6.39
N MET A 50 0.48 -3.30 6.02
CA MET A 50 -0.82 -3.52 6.63
C MET A 50 -0.62 -4.10 8.04
N LEU A 51 -1.15 -3.41 9.04
CA LEU A 51 -1.25 -3.87 10.42
C LEU A 51 -2.62 -4.53 10.65
N ARG A 52 -2.95 -4.78 11.92
CA ARG A 52 -4.28 -5.28 12.30
C ARG A 52 -5.33 -4.19 12.04
N ASP A 53 -6.58 -4.63 11.92
CA ASP A 53 -7.75 -3.76 11.82
C ASP A 53 -7.71 -2.79 10.62
N GLY A 54 -6.97 -3.15 9.57
CA GLY A 54 -6.87 -2.34 8.33
C GLY A 54 -6.02 -1.08 8.46
N ILE A 55 -5.28 -0.91 9.57
CA ILE A 55 -4.36 0.21 9.74
C ILE A 55 -3.16 0.01 8.82
N VAL A 56 -2.79 1.03 8.05
CA VAL A 56 -1.58 1.00 7.23
C VAL A 56 -0.48 1.81 7.91
N HIS A 57 0.66 1.17 8.15
CA HIS A 57 1.89 1.84 8.57
C HIS A 57 2.73 2.17 7.33
N ILE A 58 3.07 3.46 7.22
CA ILE A 58 3.81 4.01 6.10
C ILE A 58 5.12 4.58 6.64
N ARG A 59 6.24 4.20 6.04
CA ARG A 59 7.55 4.79 6.32
C ARG A 59 8.13 5.44 5.07
N ASP A 60 8.50 6.70 5.17
CA ASP A 60 9.18 7.41 4.08
C ASP A 60 10.70 7.18 4.08
N SER A 61 11.36 7.66 3.03
CA SER A 61 12.81 7.57 2.85
C SER A 61 13.61 8.44 3.83
N HIS A 62 12.95 9.36 4.53
CA HIS A 62 13.56 10.21 5.56
C HIS A 62 13.43 9.59 6.96
N GLY A 63 12.73 8.46 7.09
CA GLY A 63 12.52 7.75 8.35
C GLY A 63 11.30 8.24 9.13
N ASN A 64 10.44 9.07 8.55
CA ASN A 64 9.17 9.45 9.19
C ASN A 64 8.17 8.30 9.09
N ASP A 65 7.38 8.13 10.15
CA ASP A 65 6.35 7.10 10.26
C ASP A 65 4.95 7.75 10.28
N TYR A 66 4.04 7.20 9.48
CA TYR A 66 2.64 7.61 9.39
C TYR A 66 1.72 6.40 9.59
N LEU A 67 0.56 6.63 10.18
CA LEU A 67 -0.49 5.63 10.33
C LEU A 67 -1.78 6.17 9.70
N THR A 68 -2.43 5.35 8.89
CA THR A 68 -3.76 5.63 8.35
C THR A 68 -4.74 4.57 8.82
N ALA A 69 -5.88 5.01 9.36
CA ALA A 69 -6.97 4.12 9.71
C ALA A 69 -7.91 3.91 8.50
N PRO A 70 -8.59 2.76 8.42
CA PRO A 70 -9.62 2.56 7.40
C PRO A 70 -10.82 3.47 7.67
N GLY A 71 -11.23 4.27 6.68
CA GLY A 71 -12.45 5.07 6.73
C GLY A 71 -12.29 6.56 7.06
N GLU A 72 -11.06 7.10 7.04
CA GLU A 72 -10.78 8.55 7.05
C GLU A 72 -10.77 9.17 5.65
#